data_AF-A0AA97KIS6-F1
#
_entry.id   AF-A0AA97KIS6-F1
#
_cell.length_a   1.000
_cell.length_b   1.000
_cell.length_c   1.000
_cell.angle_alpha   90.00
_cell.angle_beta   90.00
_cell.angle_gamma   90.00
#
_symmetry.space_group_name_H-M   'P 1'
#
loop_
_entity.id
_entity.type
_entity.pdbx_description
1 polymer ?
#
loop_
_entity_poly.entity_id
_entity_poly.type
_entity_poly.pdbx_seq_one_letter_code
_entity_poly.pdbx_strand_id
1 'polypeptide(L)'
;MIGRYYEDFKIDHKTGEANLTQIYLQEALDFINAQQASQQPFFLYWAIDATHAPVYASREFLGTSQRGLYGDAVREIDSSVGRILNRLQKLGISENTFVFFTSDNGAALISAPKQGGSNGPFLCGKETTFEGGMREPAIAWWPGHIPPGQVNHQLANVMDLFTTSLALAGLQPPSDRQIDGIDLLPVILQGKLIDRPIFYYRGNEMMAVRIGLYKAHYWTWSNSWEQFSQGIDFCPGQNVSRVTTHTQEEHTKLPLLFHLGRDPGEKYPISFSSNEYQTVMERISPVVQQHKETLLPGQPQLNVCDRAVMNWAPPGCEKLGKCLEPPRSDPKKCFWPH
;
A
#
# COMPACT_ATOMS: atom_id res chain seq x y z
N MET A 1 20.41 -2.63 -17.16
CA MET A 1 19.14 -1.90 -17.22
C MET A 1 19.45 -0.44 -17.49
N ILE A 2 19.42 -0.02 -18.76
CA ILE A 2 19.40 1.40 -19.14
C ILE A 2 17.93 1.80 -18.97
N GLY A 3 17.63 2.57 -17.92
CA GLY A 3 16.26 2.88 -17.51
C GLY A 3 15.47 3.53 -18.64
N ARG A 4 14.26 3.01 -18.88
CA ARG A 4 13.28 3.48 -19.87
C ARG A 4 12.61 4.79 -19.45
N TYR A 5 13.42 5.80 -19.11
CA TYR A 5 12.92 7.14 -18.76
C TYR A 5 12.32 7.90 -19.96
N TYR A 6 12.30 7.33 -21.18
CA TYR A 6 12.03 8.09 -22.40
C TYR A 6 11.24 7.40 -23.50
N GLU A 7 10.64 6.24 -23.21
CA GLU A 7 9.56 5.81 -24.09
C GLU A 7 8.42 6.81 -23.87
N ASP A 8 8.05 7.56 -24.92
CA ASP A 8 6.94 8.52 -24.85
C ASP A 8 5.64 7.74 -24.73
N PHE A 9 5.27 7.42 -23.49
CA PHE A 9 3.97 6.85 -23.20
C PHE A 9 3.01 7.99 -22.90
N LYS A 10 1.96 8.09 -23.69
CA LYS A 10 0.91 9.06 -23.48
C LYS A 10 -0.25 8.39 -22.76
N ILE A 11 -0.68 9.01 -21.67
CA ILE A 11 -2.02 8.78 -21.11
C ILE A 11 -2.92 9.83 -21.76
N ASP A 12 -3.92 9.39 -22.53
CA ASP A 12 -4.93 10.32 -23.02
C ASP A 12 -5.87 10.69 -21.87
N HIS A 13 -5.70 11.87 -21.28
CA HIS A 13 -6.51 12.30 -20.12
C HIS A 13 -8.00 12.48 -20.45
N LYS A 14 -8.38 12.53 -21.73
CA LYS A 14 -9.78 12.64 -22.16
C LYS A 14 -10.45 11.27 -22.23
N THR A 15 -9.76 10.26 -22.77
CA THR A 15 -10.31 8.92 -22.98
C THR A 15 -9.90 7.91 -21.91
N GLY A 16 -8.81 8.16 -21.19
CA GLY A 16 -8.15 7.20 -20.31
C GLY A 16 -7.32 6.15 -21.06
N GLU A 17 -7.11 6.30 -22.37
CA GLU A 17 -6.36 5.31 -23.17
C GLU A 17 -4.85 5.42 -22.92
N ALA A 18 -4.22 4.30 -22.56
CA ALA A 18 -2.76 4.13 -22.54
C ALA A 18 -2.37 2.65 -22.61
N ASN A 19 -1.25 2.33 -23.28
CA ASN A 19 -0.75 0.95 -23.41
C ASN A 19 0.24 0.53 -22.31
N LEU A 20 0.44 1.35 -21.28
CA LEU A 20 1.46 1.15 -20.24
C LEU A 20 1.33 -0.20 -19.53
N THR A 21 0.11 -0.63 -19.18
CA THR A 21 -0.10 -1.93 -18.52
C THR A 21 0.31 -3.10 -19.42
N GLN A 22 0.05 -3.04 -20.72
CA GLN A 22 0.52 -4.05 -21.67
C GLN A 22 2.04 -4.08 -21.78
N ILE A 23 2.70 -2.92 -21.74
CA ILE A 23 4.16 -2.83 -21.74
C ILE A 23 4.71 -3.44 -20.45
N TYR A 24 4.19 -3.07 -19.28
CA TYR A 24 4.60 -3.65 -17.99
C TYR A 24 4.40 -5.17 -17.95
N LEU A 25 3.31 -5.66 -18.52
CA LEU A 25 3.07 -7.10 -18.66
C LEU A 25 4.12 -7.74 -19.56
N GLN A 26 4.42 -7.15 -20.72
CA GLN A 26 5.41 -7.69 -21.64
C GLN A 26 6.80 -7.74 -21.00
N GLU A 27 7.20 -6.70 -20.26
CA GLU A 27 8.45 -6.69 -19.49
C GLU A 27 8.51 -7.82 -18.46
N ALA A 28 7.43 -8.04 -17.71
CA ALA A 28 7.36 -9.13 -16.75
C ALA A 28 7.54 -10.49 -17.44
N LEU A 29 6.84 -10.72 -18.55
CA LEU A 29 6.93 -11.98 -19.29
C LEU A 29 8.33 -12.19 -19.88
N ASP A 30 8.93 -11.16 -20.48
CA ASP A 30 10.26 -11.25 -21.08
C ASP A 30 11.34 -11.45 -20.04
N PHE A 31 11.24 -10.76 -18.89
CA PHE A 31 12.12 -10.97 -17.76
C PHE A 31 12.04 -12.43 -17.26
N ILE A 32 10.83 -12.95 -17.00
CA ILE A 32 10.63 -14.33 -16.54
C ILE A 32 11.22 -15.34 -17.54
N ASN A 33 10.96 -15.16 -18.84
CA ASN A 33 11.49 -16.05 -19.88
C ASN A 33 13.03 -16.01 -19.91
N ALA A 34 13.63 -14.82 -19.83
CA ALA A 34 15.08 -14.65 -19.87
C ALA A 34 15.75 -15.27 -18.63
N GLN A 35 15.20 -15.04 -17.44
CA GLN A 35 15.72 -15.63 -16.20
C GLN A 35 15.64 -17.15 -16.22
N GLN A 36 14.52 -17.71 -16.69
CA GLN A 36 14.36 -19.15 -16.85
C GLN A 36 15.35 -19.74 -17.86
N ALA A 37 15.57 -19.06 -19.00
CA ALA A 37 16.56 -19.50 -19.99
C ALA A 37 17.99 -19.49 -19.43
N SER A 38 18.31 -18.53 -18.56
CA SER A 38 19.60 -18.45 -17.86
C SER A 38 19.72 -19.32 -16.59
N GLN A 39 18.64 -20.02 -16.21
CA GLN A 39 18.55 -20.83 -15.00
C GLN A 39 18.93 -20.08 -13.71
N GLN A 40 18.58 -18.80 -13.62
CA GLN A 40 18.82 -17.98 -12.43
C GLN A 40 17.53 -17.82 -11.61
N PRO A 41 17.59 -17.89 -10.27
CA PRO A 41 16.47 -17.45 -9.44
C PRO A 41 16.23 -15.96 -9.68
N PHE A 42 14.95 -15.55 -9.72
CA PHE A 42 14.59 -14.18 -10.01
C PHE A 42 13.71 -13.57 -8.93
N PHE A 43 13.80 -12.25 -8.80
CA PHE A 43 12.89 -11.43 -8.04
C PHE A 43 12.27 -10.40 -8.99
N LEU A 44 10.96 -10.49 -9.20
CA LEU A 44 10.20 -9.53 -10.00
C LEU A 44 9.35 -8.66 -9.07
N TYR A 45 9.70 -7.38 -8.98
CA TYR A 45 8.85 -6.38 -8.34
C TYR A 45 8.00 -5.67 -9.40
N TRP A 46 6.73 -6.09 -9.52
CA TRP A 46 5.82 -5.61 -10.54
C TRP A 46 4.87 -4.54 -9.98
N ALA A 47 5.37 -3.31 -9.86
CA ALA A 47 4.67 -2.16 -9.27
C ALA A 47 4.00 -1.30 -10.34
N ILE A 48 2.89 -1.81 -10.88
CA ILE A 48 2.05 -1.10 -11.84
C ILE A 48 1.18 -0.03 -11.19
N ASP A 49 0.79 1.01 -11.93
CA ASP A 49 0.12 2.21 -11.41
C ASP A 49 -1.15 2.62 -12.16
N ALA A 50 -1.68 1.78 -13.05
CA ALA A 50 -2.85 2.10 -13.90
C ALA A 50 -4.12 2.50 -13.13
N THR A 51 -4.26 2.05 -11.88
CA THR A 51 -5.36 2.39 -10.97
C THR A 51 -5.13 3.69 -10.18
N HIS A 52 -3.94 4.27 -10.24
CA HIS A 52 -3.66 5.59 -9.67
C HIS A 52 -4.21 6.68 -10.59
N ALA A 53 -4.77 7.75 -10.03
CA ALA A 53 -5.27 8.87 -10.83
C ALA A 53 -4.09 9.66 -11.47
N PRO A 54 -4.20 10.09 -12.75
CA PRO A 54 -5.27 9.79 -13.69
C PRO A 54 -5.22 8.33 -14.17
N VAL A 55 -6.32 7.62 -13.96
CA VAL A 55 -6.45 6.19 -14.31
C VAL A 55 -6.34 6.00 -15.82
N TYR A 56 -5.78 4.88 -16.24
CA TYR A 56 -5.72 4.51 -17.65
C TYR A 56 -5.93 3.01 -17.89
N ALA A 57 -6.31 2.65 -19.13
CA ALA A 57 -6.33 1.28 -19.61
C ALA A 57 -6.05 1.23 -21.12
N SER A 58 -5.60 0.08 -21.62
CA SER A 58 -5.46 -0.10 -23.06
C SER A 58 -6.81 -0.21 -23.77
N ARG A 59 -6.81 0.07 -25.07
CA ARG A 59 -8.02 0.21 -25.88
C ARG A 59 -9.00 -0.97 -25.78
N GLU A 60 -8.50 -2.19 -25.62
CA GLU A 60 -9.32 -3.41 -25.53
C GLU A 60 -10.12 -3.50 -24.23
N PHE A 61 -9.68 -2.82 -23.17
CA PHE A 61 -10.31 -2.84 -21.85
C PHE A 61 -11.21 -1.65 -21.59
N LEU A 62 -11.09 -0.55 -22.34
CA LEU A 62 -11.90 0.64 -22.18
C LEU A 62 -13.41 0.36 -22.38
N GLY A 63 -14.22 0.78 -21.42
CA GLY A 63 -15.67 0.61 -21.42
C GLY A 63 -16.15 -0.82 -21.16
N THR A 64 -15.28 -1.72 -20.71
CA THR A 64 -15.63 -3.13 -20.48
C THR A 64 -16.07 -3.42 -19.04
N SER A 65 -15.85 -2.48 -18.12
CA SER A 65 -16.20 -2.59 -16.72
C SER A 65 -17.42 -1.76 -16.35
N GLN A 66 -18.30 -2.33 -15.53
CA GLN A 66 -19.44 -1.62 -14.93
C GLN A 66 -19.00 -0.55 -13.91
N ARG A 67 -17.71 -0.53 -13.53
CA ARG A 67 -17.15 0.44 -12.59
C ARG A 67 -16.42 1.60 -13.28
N GLY A 68 -16.71 1.83 -14.56
CA GLY A 68 -16.07 2.86 -15.37
C GLY A 68 -14.56 2.65 -15.52
N LEU A 69 -13.83 3.74 -15.77
CA LEU A 69 -12.41 3.69 -16.13
C LEU A 69 -11.52 3.03 -15.06
N TYR A 70 -11.76 3.28 -13.77
CA TYR A 70 -11.08 2.55 -12.69
C TYR A 70 -11.29 1.04 -12.81
N GLY A 71 -12.52 0.63 -13.11
CA GLY A 71 -12.86 -0.76 -13.35
C GLY A 71 -12.18 -1.34 -14.58
N ASP A 72 -12.01 -0.58 -15.65
CA ASP A 72 -11.33 -1.01 -16.87
C ASP A 72 -9.85 -1.31 -16.57
N ALA A 73 -9.17 -0.40 -15.87
CA ALA A 73 -7.80 -0.59 -15.40
C ALA A 73 -7.66 -1.85 -14.54
N VAL A 74 -8.57 -2.05 -13.56
CA VAL A 74 -8.56 -3.26 -12.72
C VAL A 74 -8.74 -4.54 -13.55
N ARG A 75 -9.62 -4.56 -14.56
CA ARG A 75 -9.78 -5.72 -15.45
C ARG A 75 -8.52 -6.02 -16.26
N GLU A 76 -7.83 -4.99 -16.72
CA GLU A 76 -6.58 -5.15 -17.45
C GLU A 76 -5.47 -5.72 -16.55
N ILE A 77 -5.38 -5.23 -15.31
CA ILE A 77 -4.43 -5.73 -14.30
C ILE A 77 -4.71 -7.21 -13.99
N ASP A 78 -5.98 -7.55 -13.71
CA ASP A 78 -6.41 -8.92 -13.43
C ASP A 78 -6.04 -9.87 -14.59
N SER A 79 -6.36 -9.47 -15.83
CA SER A 79 -5.98 -10.21 -17.03
C SER A 79 -4.46 -10.39 -17.16
N SER A 80 -3.71 -9.34 -16.85
CA SER A 80 -2.24 -9.33 -16.90
C SER A 80 -1.62 -10.28 -15.87
N VAL A 81 -2.12 -10.28 -14.62
CA VAL A 81 -1.71 -11.23 -13.58
C VAL A 81 -2.01 -12.67 -14.03
N GLY A 82 -3.20 -12.92 -14.60
CA GLY A 82 -3.55 -14.23 -15.16
C GLY A 82 -2.57 -14.70 -16.24
N ARG A 83 -2.10 -13.79 -17.11
CA ARG A 83 -1.08 -14.10 -18.14
C ARG A 83 0.29 -14.41 -17.53
N ILE A 84 0.69 -13.70 -16.47
CA ILE A 84 1.94 -13.98 -15.74
C ILE A 84 1.89 -15.36 -15.08
N LEU A 85 0.82 -15.66 -14.34
CA LEU A 85 0.66 -16.96 -13.66
C LEU A 85 0.62 -18.13 -14.66
N ASN A 86 -0.10 -17.97 -15.78
CA ASN A 86 -0.13 -18.96 -16.86
C ASN A 86 1.27 -19.17 -17.47
N ARG A 87 2.07 -18.10 -17.62
CA ARG A 87 3.45 -18.22 -18.11
C ARG A 87 4.30 -19.06 -17.16
N LEU A 88 4.22 -18.83 -15.85
CA LEU A 88 4.96 -19.63 -14.86
C LEU A 88 4.60 -21.12 -14.94
N GLN A 89 3.31 -21.44 -15.10
CA GLN A 89 2.84 -22.82 -15.28
C GLN A 89 3.34 -23.45 -16.59
N LYS A 90 3.24 -22.74 -17.72
CA LYS A 90 3.72 -23.24 -19.03
C LYS A 90 5.22 -23.49 -19.07
N LEU A 91 6.00 -22.71 -18.33
CA LEU A 91 7.44 -22.90 -18.18
C LEU A 91 7.81 -24.02 -17.19
N GLY A 92 6.83 -24.60 -16.48
CA GLY A 92 7.05 -25.66 -15.50
C GLY A 92 7.74 -25.18 -14.21
N ILE A 93 7.67 -23.88 -13.89
CA ILE A 93 8.36 -23.28 -12.73
C ILE A 93 7.40 -22.78 -11.65
N SER A 94 6.11 -23.02 -11.80
CA SER A 94 5.10 -22.56 -10.83
C SER A 94 5.32 -23.11 -9.42
N GLU A 95 5.76 -24.36 -9.28
CA GLU A 95 6.05 -24.96 -7.96
C GLU A 95 7.29 -24.37 -7.30
N ASN A 96 8.17 -23.70 -8.05
CA ASN A 96 9.36 -23.03 -7.54
C ASN A 96 9.25 -21.49 -7.59
N THR A 97 8.04 -20.96 -7.71
CA THR A 97 7.79 -19.51 -7.75
C THR A 97 6.75 -19.11 -6.72
N PHE A 98 7.18 -18.39 -5.69
CA PHE A 98 6.27 -17.73 -4.75
C PHE A 98 5.78 -16.40 -5.33
N VAL A 99 4.47 -16.22 -5.41
CA VAL A 99 3.83 -14.98 -5.88
C VAL A 99 3.00 -14.39 -4.74
N PHE A 100 3.20 -13.09 -4.47
CA PHE A 100 2.40 -12.34 -3.52
C PHE A 100 1.77 -11.11 -4.20
N PHE A 101 0.47 -10.94 -4.03
CA PHE A 101 -0.28 -9.78 -4.54
C PHE A 101 -0.77 -8.94 -3.37
N THR A 102 -0.53 -7.63 -3.41
CA THR A 102 -1.04 -6.64 -2.44
C THR A 102 -1.12 -5.24 -3.05
N SER A 103 -1.74 -4.29 -2.35
CA SER A 103 -1.73 -2.85 -2.64
C SER A 103 -0.79 -2.09 -1.70
N ASP A 104 -0.45 -0.84 -2.02
CA ASP A 104 0.43 0.04 -1.23
C ASP A 104 -0.34 0.85 -0.16
N ASN A 105 -1.58 1.23 -0.46
CA ASN A 105 -2.53 1.91 0.41
C ASN A 105 -3.96 1.64 -0.06
N GLY A 106 -4.93 2.04 0.76
CA GLY A 106 -6.34 1.96 0.43
C GLY A 106 -6.74 2.86 -0.76
N ALA A 107 -7.99 2.72 -1.21
CA ALA A 107 -8.48 3.44 -2.37
C ALA A 107 -8.45 4.97 -2.18
N ALA A 108 -8.02 5.68 -3.23
CA ALA A 108 -8.09 7.15 -3.31
C ALA A 108 -9.54 7.62 -3.51
N LEU A 109 -10.28 7.79 -2.40
CA LEU A 109 -11.70 8.12 -2.44
C LEU A 109 -12.00 9.52 -3.02
N ILE A 110 -11.03 10.44 -2.99
CA ILE A 110 -11.12 11.75 -3.66
C ILE A 110 -11.33 11.64 -5.19
N SER A 111 -10.92 10.50 -5.78
CA SER A 111 -11.04 10.21 -7.20
C SER A 111 -12.24 9.31 -7.51
N ALA A 112 -12.94 8.81 -6.49
CA ALA A 112 -14.13 7.99 -6.66
C ALA A 112 -15.33 8.84 -7.12
N PRO A 113 -16.32 8.26 -7.85
CA PRO A 113 -16.41 6.85 -8.23
C PRO A 113 -15.73 6.52 -9.57
N LYS A 114 -15.31 7.51 -10.37
CA LYS A 114 -14.86 7.28 -11.76
C LYS A 114 -13.39 6.84 -11.86
N GLN A 115 -12.53 7.36 -11.00
CA GLN A 115 -11.08 7.17 -11.01
C GLN A 115 -10.54 6.65 -9.67
N GLY A 116 -11.40 6.08 -8.82
CA GLY A 116 -11.04 5.59 -7.50
C GLY A 116 -11.73 4.26 -7.18
N GLY A 117 -11.09 3.50 -6.28
CA GLY A 117 -11.54 2.18 -5.85
C GLY A 117 -12.63 2.19 -4.76
N SER A 118 -12.71 1.09 -4.03
CA SER A 118 -13.58 0.92 -2.86
C SER A 118 -12.82 0.21 -1.77
N ASN A 119 -13.06 0.59 -0.52
CA ASN A 119 -12.47 -0.03 0.67
C ASN A 119 -13.45 -1.00 1.35
N GLY A 120 -14.51 -1.41 0.64
CA GLY A 120 -15.50 -2.36 1.17
C GLY A 120 -16.18 -1.83 2.44
N PRO A 121 -16.15 -2.56 3.56
CA PRO A 121 -16.83 -2.17 4.80
C PRO A 121 -16.03 -1.18 5.65
N PHE A 122 -14.78 -0.87 5.27
CA PHE A 122 -13.85 -0.11 6.09
C PHE A 122 -14.04 1.41 5.94
N LEU A 123 -13.68 2.13 7.00
CA LEU A 123 -13.86 3.59 7.10
C LEU A 123 -12.78 4.34 6.32
N CYS A 124 -13.18 5.41 5.61
CA CYS A 124 -12.34 6.30 4.83
C CYS A 124 -11.47 5.59 3.78
N GLY A 125 -10.42 6.25 3.31
CA GLY A 125 -9.48 5.71 2.33
C GLY A 125 -8.07 6.27 2.47
N LYS A 126 -7.36 6.32 1.34
CA LYS A 126 -6.00 6.88 1.22
C LYS A 126 -5.87 8.20 1.99
N GLU A 127 -4.68 8.45 2.52
CA GLU A 127 -4.31 9.59 3.40
C GLU A 127 -4.73 9.46 4.88
N THR A 128 -5.48 8.42 5.26
CA THR A 128 -5.96 8.22 6.64
C THR A 128 -5.42 6.93 7.28
N THR A 129 -5.38 6.89 8.61
CA THR A 129 -5.02 5.70 9.39
C THR A 129 -6.22 4.87 9.85
N PHE A 130 -7.40 5.15 9.31
CA PHE A 130 -8.57 4.27 9.42
C PHE A 130 -8.33 2.98 8.62
N GLU A 131 -9.09 1.93 8.90
CA GLU A 131 -8.91 0.63 8.23
C GLU A 131 -8.98 0.75 6.70
N GLY A 132 -9.82 1.64 6.16
CA GLY A 132 -9.93 1.80 4.72
C GLY A 132 -8.73 2.46 4.05
N GLY A 133 -7.82 3.08 4.81
CA GLY A 133 -6.61 3.72 4.29
C GLY A 133 -5.38 2.83 4.24
N MET A 134 -5.34 1.76 5.05
CA MET A 134 -4.13 0.93 5.24
C MET A 134 -4.38 -0.59 5.30
N ARG A 135 -5.63 -1.05 5.13
CA ARG A 135 -5.96 -2.48 5.08
C ARG A 135 -6.18 -2.92 3.64
N GLU A 136 -5.32 -3.81 3.18
CA GLU A 136 -5.19 -4.13 1.76
C GLU A 136 -5.67 -5.55 1.42
N PRO A 137 -6.07 -5.81 0.16
CA PRO A 137 -6.15 -7.18 -0.34
C PRO A 137 -4.76 -7.80 -0.33
N ALA A 138 -4.63 -9.04 0.14
CA ALA A 138 -3.37 -9.76 0.18
C ALA A 138 -3.57 -11.23 -0.21
N ILE A 139 -2.86 -11.71 -1.24
CA ILE A 139 -2.97 -13.08 -1.75
C ILE A 139 -1.56 -13.66 -1.91
N ALA A 140 -1.30 -14.79 -1.27
CA ALA A 140 -0.11 -15.60 -1.50
C ALA A 140 -0.46 -16.82 -2.37
N TRP A 141 0.38 -17.09 -3.36
CA TRP A 141 0.22 -18.20 -4.31
C TRP A 141 1.56 -18.92 -4.50
N TRP A 142 1.57 -20.23 -4.24
CA TRP A 142 2.75 -21.08 -4.44
C TRP A 142 2.31 -22.55 -4.54
N PRO A 143 1.99 -23.05 -5.75
CA PRO A 143 1.54 -24.42 -5.96
C PRO A 143 2.53 -25.45 -5.41
N GLY A 144 2.03 -26.55 -4.85
CA GLY A 144 2.87 -27.57 -4.19
C GLY A 144 3.29 -27.22 -2.77
N HIS A 145 3.20 -25.94 -2.37
CA HIS A 145 3.59 -25.47 -1.04
C HIS A 145 2.42 -24.92 -0.23
N ILE A 146 1.58 -24.08 -0.83
CA ILE A 146 0.41 -23.45 -0.19
C ILE A 146 -0.85 -24.23 -0.59
N PRO A 147 -1.63 -24.78 0.36
CA PRO A 147 -2.91 -25.38 0.06
C PRO A 147 -3.89 -24.35 -0.57
N PRO A 148 -4.61 -24.69 -1.65
CA PRO A 148 -5.50 -23.74 -2.31
C PRO A 148 -6.75 -23.42 -1.47
N GLY A 149 -7.32 -22.24 -1.69
CA GLY A 149 -8.62 -21.84 -1.14
C GLY A 149 -8.65 -21.60 0.38
N GLN A 150 -7.49 -21.42 1.01
CA GLN A 150 -7.40 -21.14 2.44
C GLN A 150 -7.56 -19.65 2.74
N VAL A 151 -8.02 -19.34 3.96
CA VAL A 151 -8.05 -17.99 4.52
C VAL A 151 -7.29 -18.02 5.84
N ASN A 152 -6.41 -17.04 6.05
CA ASN A 152 -5.66 -16.88 7.29
C ASN A 152 -5.94 -15.50 7.90
N HIS A 153 -6.10 -15.44 9.23
CA HIS A 153 -6.40 -14.23 9.98
C HIS A 153 -5.19 -13.61 10.68
N GLN A 154 -3.97 -14.05 10.34
CA GLN A 154 -2.72 -13.42 10.74
C GLN A 154 -2.78 -11.92 10.45
N LEU A 155 -2.36 -11.11 11.42
CA LEU A 155 -2.04 -9.72 11.16
C LEU A 155 -0.77 -9.68 10.33
N ALA A 156 -0.88 -9.42 9.03
CA ALA A 156 0.25 -9.27 8.12
C ALA A 156 0.50 -7.78 7.82
N ASN A 157 1.73 -7.44 7.46
CA ASN A 157 2.17 -6.10 7.08
C ASN A 157 2.95 -6.21 5.76
N VAL A 158 2.88 -5.20 4.88
CA VAL A 158 3.69 -5.19 3.64
C VAL A 158 5.19 -5.32 3.91
N MET A 159 5.65 -4.82 5.07
CA MET A 159 7.04 -4.98 5.54
C MET A 159 7.45 -6.45 5.73
N ASP A 160 6.49 -7.37 5.95
CA ASP A 160 6.76 -8.80 6.09
C ASP A 160 7.26 -9.43 4.80
N LEU A 161 6.92 -8.83 3.66
CA LEU A 161 7.39 -9.33 2.36
C LEU A 161 8.90 -9.23 2.26
N PHE A 162 9.53 -8.25 2.91
CA PHE A 162 11.00 -8.17 2.99
C PHE A 162 11.57 -9.38 3.73
N THR A 163 11.16 -9.61 4.98
CA THR A 163 11.70 -10.69 5.82
C THR A 163 11.34 -12.07 5.28
N THR A 164 10.10 -12.25 4.79
CA THR A 164 9.64 -13.50 4.17
C THR A 164 10.40 -13.80 2.87
N SER A 165 10.72 -12.79 2.05
CA SER A 165 11.52 -12.99 0.83
C SER A 165 12.96 -13.39 1.16
N LEU A 166 13.56 -12.83 2.21
CA LEU A 166 14.88 -13.26 2.69
C LEU A 166 14.85 -14.71 3.17
N ALA A 167 13.82 -15.09 3.95
CA ALA A 167 13.64 -16.46 4.41
C ALA A 167 13.49 -17.45 3.24
N LEU A 168 12.71 -17.11 2.21
CA LEU A 168 12.60 -17.89 0.97
C LEU A 168 13.95 -18.07 0.26
N ALA A 169 14.80 -17.04 0.29
CA ALA A 169 16.16 -17.08 -0.28
C ALA A 169 17.19 -17.76 0.63
N GLY A 170 16.81 -18.24 1.83
CA GLY A 170 17.74 -18.79 2.82
C GLY A 170 18.68 -17.75 3.45
N LEU A 171 18.28 -16.47 3.43
CA LEU A 171 19.02 -15.34 3.98
C LEU A 171 18.45 -14.88 5.32
N GLN A 172 19.27 -14.17 6.09
CA GLN A 172 18.86 -13.54 7.35
C GLN A 172 18.64 -12.04 7.14
N PRO A 173 17.69 -11.41 7.84
CA PRO A 173 17.57 -9.97 7.86
C PRO A 173 18.81 -9.31 8.50
N PRO A 174 19.08 -8.02 8.21
CA PRO A 174 20.14 -7.28 8.90
C PRO A 174 19.99 -7.34 10.42
N SER A 175 21.10 -7.58 11.13
CA SER A 175 21.14 -7.68 12.60
C SER A 175 21.62 -6.40 13.30
N ASP A 176 21.97 -5.37 12.52
CA ASP A 176 22.51 -4.08 13.00
C ASP A 176 21.42 -3.01 13.22
N ARG A 177 20.15 -3.36 12.99
CA ARG A 177 19.00 -2.45 13.09
C ARG A 177 17.72 -3.22 13.43
N GLN A 178 16.72 -2.51 13.92
CA GLN A 178 15.39 -3.07 14.12
C GLN A 178 14.72 -3.34 12.77
N ILE A 179 14.08 -4.50 12.65
CA ILE A 179 13.32 -4.92 11.47
C ILE A 179 11.89 -5.22 11.93
N ASP A 180 10.91 -4.47 11.42
CA ASP A 180 9.50 -4.61 11.79
C ASP A 180 8.82 -5.81 11.09
N GLY A 181 9.29 -6.16 9.90
CA GLY A 181 8.78 -7.27 9.11
C GLY A 181 9.11 -8.62 9.74
N ILE A 182 8.13 -9.51 9.83
CA ILE A 182 8.31 -10.88 10.33
C ILE A 182 8.36 -11.89 9.18
N ASP A 183 8.92 -13.06 9.44
CA ASP A 183 8.82 -14.20 8.53
C ASP A 183 7.41 -14.80 8.58
N LEU A 184 6.70 -14.73 7.45
CA LEU A 184 5.36 -15.31 7.29
C LEU A 184 5.38 -16.76 6.80
N LEU A 185 6.52 -17.38 6.48
CA LEU A 185 6.55 -18.77 6.04
C LEU A 185 5.90 -19.74 7.05
N PRO A 186 6.11 -19.63 8.38
CA PRO A 186 5.40 -20.47 9.33
C PRO A 186 3.88 -20.25 9.32
N VAL A 187 3.43 -19.03 9.04
CA VAL A 187 1.99 -18.71 8.90
C VAL A 187 1.42 -19.32 7.64
N ILE A 188 2.12 -19.12 6.52
CA ILE A 188 1.68 -19.50 5.17
C ILE A 188 1.69 -21.03 4.98
N LEU A 189 2.76 -21.69 5.44
CA LEU A 189 2.98 -23.13 5.18
C LEU A 189 2.42 -24.03 6.29
N GLN A 190 2.32 -23.54 7.53
CA GLN A 190 1.94 -24.36 8.69
C GLN A 190 0.66 -23.86 9.38
N GLY A 191 0.08 -22.75 8.91
CA GLY A 191 -1.13 -22.18 9.52
C GLY A 191 -0.92 -21.62 10.92
N LYS A 192 0.33 -21.32 11.32
CA LYS A 192 0.62 -20.70 12.61
C LYS A 192 0.07 -19.28 12.67
N LEU A 193 -0.22 -18.81 13.88
CA LEU A 193 -0.54 -17.42 14.16
C LEU A 193 0.53 -16.84 15.09
N ILE A 194 1.01 -15.66 14.74
CA ILE A 194 2.01 -14.89 15.47
C ILE A 194 1.30 -13.65 16.02
N ASP A 195 1.19 -13.55 17.35
CA ASP A 195 0.68 -12.34 17.99
C ASP A 195 1.69 -11.22 17.80
N ARG A 196 1.24 -10.13 17.18
CA ARG A 196 2.09 -9.01 16.77
C ARG A 196 1.27 -7.72 16.67
N PRO A 197 1.88 -6.55 16.94
CA PRO A 197 1.22 -5.27 16.73
C PRO A 197 1.28 -4.84 15.26
N ILE A 198 0.30 -4.04 14.84
CA ILE A 198 0.39 -3.21 13.63
C ILE A 198 0.32 -1.75 14.07
N PHE A 199 1.37 -0.99 13.80
CA PHE A 199 1.44 0.45 14.08
C PHE A 199 1.03 1.23 12.82
N TYR A 200 0.15 2.21 12.98
CA TYR A 200 -0.38 3.04 11.91
C TYR A 200 0.19 4.44 12.07
N TYR A 201 1.08 4.83 11.17
CA TYR A 201 1.73 6.13 11.17
C TYR A 201 1.12 7.08 10.14
N ARG A 202 1.11 8.38 10.48
CA ARG A 202 0.90 9.47 9.53
C ARG A 202 1.96 10.53 9.79
N GLY A 203 2.87 10.72 8.83
CA GLY A 203 4.04 11.57 9.05
C GLY A 203 4.88 11.08 10.22
N ASN A 204 5.16 11.95 11.18
CA ASN A 204 5.92 11.67 12.38
C ASN A 204 5.08 11.16 13.56
N GLU A 205 3.76 11.01 13.39
CA GLU A 205 2.85 10.62 14.47
C GLU A 205 2.38 9.16 14.33
N MET A 206 2.47 8.44 15.44
CA MET A 206 1.88 7.10 15.59
C MET A 206 0.41 7.27 15.97
N MET A 207 -0.46 7.22 14.95
CA MET A 207 -1.87 7.56 15.07
C MET A 207 -2.66 6.46 15.76
N ALA A 208 -2.39 5.19 15.43
CA ALA A 208 -3.11 4.05 15.98
C ALA A 208 -2.24 2.80 16.11
N VAL A 209 -2.67 1.86 16.96
CA VAL A 209 -2.08 0.52 17.10
C VAL A 209 -3.16 -0.53 17.11
N ARG A 210 -2.95 -1.62 16.38
CA ARG A 210 -3.79 -2.81 16.42
C ARG A 210 -3.05 -3.98 17.04
N ILE A 211 -3.70 -4.68 17.96
CA ILE A 211 -3.24 -5.97 18.48
C ILE A 211 -4.42 -6.95 18.53
N GLY A 212 -4.31 -8.06 17.80
CA GLY A 212 -5.42 -8.96 17.55
C GLY A 212 -6.61 -8.26 16.86
N LEU A 213 -7.79 -8.35 17.47
CA LEU A 213 -9.02 -7.74 16.96
C LEU A 213 -9.26 -6.30 17.45
N TYR A 214 -8.37 -5.75 18.28
CA TYR A 214 -8.55 -4.43 18.86
C TYR A 214 -7.63 -3.41 18.24
N LYS A 215 -8.16 -2.22 17.97
CA LYS A 215 -7.41 -1.08 17.44
C LYS A 215 -7.66 0.14 18.31
N ALA A 216 -6.59 0.75 18.82
CA ALA A 216 -6.61 1.95 19.62
C ALA A 216 -6.06 3.13 18.81
N HIS A 217 -6.86 4.18 18.63
CA HIS A 217 -6.43 5.44 18.03
C HIS A 217 -5.97 6.41 19.13
N TYR A 218 -4.70 6.77 19.10
CA TYR A 218 -4.08 7.80 19.95
C TYR A 218 -4.23 9.20 19.33
N TRP A 219 -4.42 9.26 18.02
CA TRP A 219 -4.73 10.47 17.27
C TRP A 219 -5.76 10.12 16.18
N THR A 220 -6.67 11.04 15.88
CA THR A 220 -7.60 10.90 14.75
C THR A 220 -7.55 12.13 13.86
N TRP A 221 -7.55 11.91 12.55
CA TRP A 221 -7.63 12.98 11.58
C TRP A 221 -8.00 12.49 10.18
N SER A 222 -8.96 13.13 9.53
CA SER A 222 -9.17 13.01 8.08
C SER A 222 -8.28 14.02 7.35
N ASN A 223 -8.71 15.27 7.25
CA ASN A 223 -8.05 16.38 6.58
C ASN A 223 -8.43 17.72 7.23
N SER A 224 -7.78 18.82 6.86
CA SER A 224 -8.13 20.13 7.44
C SER A 224 -9.50 20.62 6.98
N TRP A 225 -10.14 21.50 7.78
CA TRP A 225 -11.35 22.21 7.36
C TRP A 225 -11.16 23.02 6.07
N GLU A 226 -9.96 23.57 5.85
CA GLU A 226 -9.61 24.28 4.62
C GLU A 226 -9.69 23.34 3.41
N GLN A 227 -9.03 22.18 3.46
CA GLN A 227 -9.08 21.18 2.40
C GLN A 227 -10.50 20.67 2.17
N PHE A 228 -11.24 20.39 3.24
CA PHE A 228 -12.62 19.93 3.15
C PHE A 228 -13.53 20.97 2.49
N SER A 229 -13.37 22.26 2.83
CA SER A 229 -14.12 23.35 2.20
C SER A 229 -13.82 23.53 0.70
N GLN A 230 -12.65 23.07 0.25
CA GLN A 230 -12.25 23.04 -1.16
C GLN A 230 -12.76 21.79 -1.90
N GLY A 231 -13.53 20.94 -1.24
CA GLY A 231 -14.11 19.72 -1.83
C GLY A 231 -13.23 18.48 -1.74
N ILE A 232 -12.13 18.52 -1.00
CA ILE A 232 -11.29 17.34 -0.73
C ILE A 232 -11.94 16.57 0.42
N ASP A 233 -12.42 15.35 0.16
CA ASP A 233 -13.04 14.49 1.17
C ASP A 233 -12.42 13.09 1.12
N PHE A 234 -11.74 12.69 2.21
CA PHE A 234 -11.12 11.37 2.34
C PHE A 234 -12.11 10.28 2.80
N CYS A 235 -13.34 10.67 3.17
CA CYS A 235 -14.37 9.81 3.73
C CYS A 235 -15.76 10.10 3.11
N PRO A 236 -15.90 10.15 1.77
CA PRO A 236 -17.13 10.60 1.12
C PRO A 236 -18.35 9.78 1.55
N GLY A 237 -19.38 10.48 2.03
CA GLY A 237 -20.61 9.86 2.52
C GLY A 237 -20.48 9.17 3.89
N GLN A 238 -19.35 9.34 4.58
CA GLN A 238 -19.08 8.75 5.89
C GLN A 238 -18.80 9.85 6.92
N ASN A 239 -19.48 9.80 8.06
CA ASN A 239 -19.19 10.66 9.20
C ASN A 239 -19.45 9.86 10.49
N VAL A 240 -18.39 9.61 11.25
CA VAL A 240 -18.46 8.96 12.56
C VAL A 240 -18.14 10.03 13.61
N SER A 241 -19.15 10.38 14.41
CA SER A 241 -19.07 11.46 15.39
C SER A 241 -17.87 11.30 16.32
N ARG A 242 -17.04 12.35 16.40
CA ARG A 242 -15.79 12.42 17.19
C ARG A 242 -14.69 11.44 16.78
N VAL A 243 -14.85 10.75 15.65
CA VAL A 243 -13.84 9.83 15.08
C VAL A 243 -13.30 10.42 13.78
N THR A 244 -14.16 10.73 12.80
CA THR A 244 -13.75 11.36 11.54
C THR A 244 -13.70 12.88 11.69
N THR A 245 -12.58 13.40 12.19
CA THR A 245 -12.42 14.81 12.58
C THR A 245 -11.60 15.59 11.56
N HIS A 246 -11.98 16.85 11.28
CA HIS A 246 -11.23 17.76 10.41
C HIS A 246 -10.16 18.60 11.14
N THR A 247 -10.02 18.35 12.43
CA THR A 247 -8.89 18.76 13.27
C THR A 247 -8.15 17.49 13.66
N GLN A 248 -6.82 17.56 13.74
CA GLN A 248 -6.04 16.47 14.33
C GLN A 248 -6.31 16.44 15.83
N GLU A 249 -7.09 15.45 16.28
CA GLU A 249 -7.50 15.33 17.68
C GLU A 249 -6.57 14.37 18.42
N GLU A 250 -6.16 14.78 19.63
CA GLU A 250 -5.32 13.99 20.52
C GLU A 250 -6.17 13.14 21.48
N HIS A 251 -5.91 11.84 21.49
CA HIS A 251 -6.54 10.86 22.37
C HIS A 251 -5.51 10.09 23.21
N THR A 252 -4.31 10.63 23.42
CA THR A 252 -3.17 9.92 24.02
C THR A 252 -3.45 9.40 25.45
N LYS A 253 -4.28 10.12 26.22
CA LYS A 253 -4.69 9.74 27.58
C LYS A 253 -5.84 8.74 27.61
N LEU A 254 -6.74 8.79 26.63
CA LEU A 254 -7.92 7.93 26.53
C LEU A 254 -8.13 7.55 25.05
N PRO A 255 -7.31 6.62 24.51
CA PRO A 255 -7.38 6.25 23.09
C PRO A 255 -8.76 5.75 22.68
N LEU A 256 -9.22 6.13 21.48
CA LEU A 256 -10.47 5.58 20.94
C LEU A 256 -10.25 4.12 20.55
N LEU A 257 -10.91 3.21 21.26
CA LEU A 257 -10.74 1.77 21.10
C LEU A 257 -11.88 1.16 20.29
N PHE A 258 -11.56 0.33 19.31
CA PHE A 258 -12.53 -0.39 18.48
C PHE A 258 -12.23 -1.89 18.46
N HIS A 259 -13.28 -2.71 18.37
CA HIS A 259 -13.16 -4.14 18.10
C HIS A 259 -13.50 -4.45 16.63
N LEU A 260 -12.47 -4.61 15.81
CA LEU A 260 -12.57 -4.72 14.35
C LEU A 260 -13.32 -5.97 13.85
N GLY A 261 -13.45 -7.01 14.68
CA GLY A 261 -14.28 -8.18 14.34
C GLY A 261 -15.79 -7.93 14.45
N ARG A 262 -16.22 -7.00 15.31
CA ARG A 262 -17.63 -6.64 15.53
C ARG A 262 -17.99 -5.33 14.82
N ASP A 263 -16.99 -4.46 14.67
CA ASP A 263 -17.12 -3.14 14.09
C ASP A 263 -15.94 -2.87 13.12
N PRO A 264 -15.93 -3.50 11.94
CA PRO A 264 -14.88 -3.27 10.94
C PRO A 264 -14.88 -1.85 10.39
N GLY A 265 -16.01 -1.13 10.50
CA GLY A 265 -16.16 0.24 10.02
C GLY A 265 -15.80 1.31 11.05
N GLU A 266 -15.22 0.93 12.20
CA GLU A 266 -14.78 1.87 13.25
C GLU A 266 -15.85 2.90 13.65
N LYS A 267 -17.11 2.44 13.78
CA LYS A 267 -18.29 3.28 14.04
C LYS A 267 -18.60 3.47 15.51
N TYR A 268 -18.25 2.50 16.35
CA TYR A 268 -18.69 2.41 17.73
C TYR A 268 -17.50 2.24 18.68
N PRO A 269 -16.91 3.34 19.16
CA PRO A 269 -15.86 3.28 20.16
C PRO A 269 -16.33 2.55 21.42
N ILE A 270 -15.48 1.68 21.97
CA ILE A 270 -15.72 0.97 23.22
C ILE A 270 -15.70 1.99 24.37
N SER A 271 -16.67 1.88 25.28
CA SER A 271 -16.78 2.78 26.43
C SER A 271 -15.55 2.72 27.33
N PHE A 272 -14.99 3.88 27.66
CA PHE A 272 -13.84 4.03 28.57
C PHE A 272 -14.06 3.42 29.95
N SER A 273 -15.31 3.36 30.41
CA SER A 273 -15.67 2.80 31.72
C SER A 273 -15.91 1.28 31.68
N SER A 274 -15.80 0.64 30.52
CA SER A 274 -16.05 -0.80 30.41
C SER A 274 -14.84 -1.63 30.84
N ASN A 275 -15.12 -2.82 31.38
CA ASN A 275 -14.07 -3.79 31.70
C ASN A 275 -13.29 -4.21 30.44
N GLU A 276 -13.98 -4.35 29.29
CA GLU A 276 -13.34 -4.65 28.00
C GLU A 276 -12.28 -3.60 27.63
N TYR A 277 -12.61 -2.32 27.76
CA TYR A 277 -11.66 -1.24 27.49
C TYR A 277 -10.42 -1.35 28.39
N GLN A 278 -10.63 -1.47 29.70
CA GLN A 278 -9.53 -1.52 30.68
C GLN A 278 -8.61 -2.72 30.41
N THR A 279 -9.16 -3.92 30.28
CA THR A 279 -8.38 -5.15 30.02
C THR A 279 -7.61 -5.08 28.70
N VAL A 280 -8.21 -4.52 27.65
CA VAL A 280 -7.53 -4.41 26.35
C VAL A 280 -6.41 -3.37 26.40
N MET A 281 -6.64 -2.23 27.06
CA MET A 281 -5.62 -1.18 27.19
C MET A 281 -4.44 -1.61 28.07
N GLU A 282 -4.63 -2.48 29.07
CA GLU A 282 -3.54 -3.11 29.82
C GLU A 282 -2.62 -3.95 28.92
N ARG A 283 -3.15 -4.55 27.84
CA ARG A 283 -2.36 -5.28 26.85
C ARG A 283 -1.71 -4.37 25.80
N ILE A 284 -2.41 -3.35 25.34
CA ILE A 284 -1.92 -2.45 24.28
C ILE A 284 -0.85 -1.49 24.80
N SER A 285 -1.05 -0.89 25.97
CA SER A 285 -0.21 0.21 26.47
C SER A 285 1.28 -0.17 26.59
N PRO A 286 1.66 -1.35 27.14
CA PRO A 286 3.06 -1.74 27.23
C PRO A 286 3.73 -1.89 25.86
N VAL A 287 3.00 -2.40 24.85
CA VAL A 287 3.52 -2.57 23.48
C VAL A 287 3.76 -1.22 22.82
N VAL A 288 2.86 -0.26 23.03
CA VAL A 288 3.02 1.12 22.53
C VAL A 288 4.19 1.82 23.22
N GLN A 289 4.32 1.66 24.53
CA GLN A 289 5.41 2.25 25.30
C GLN A 289 6.76 1.68 24.83
N GLN A 290 6.89 0.36 24.75
CA GLN A 290 8.10 -0.30 24.27
C GLN A 290 8.49 0.21 22.88
N HIS A 291 7.54 0.25 21.94
CA HIS A 291 7.78 0.76 20.59
C HIS A 291 8.30 2.20 20.58
N LYS A 292 7.69 3.09 21.36
CA LYS A 292 8.14 4.50 21.48
C LYS A 292 9.52 4.62 22.11
N GLU A 293 9.83 3.80 23.10
CA GLU A 293 11.12 3.82 23.81
C GLU A 293 12.27 3.28 22.95
N THR A 294 12.00 2.30 22.08
CA THR A 294 13.01 1.69 21.21
C THR A 294 13.16 2.39 19.87
N LEU A 295 12.16 3.17 19.44
CA LEU A 295 12.19 3.88 18.17
C LEU A 295 13.21 5.02 18.22
N LEU A 296 14.24 4.92 17.37
CA LEU A 296 15.11 6.03 17.01
C LEU A 296 14.71 6.54 15.62
N PRO A 297 13.95 7.64 15.51
CA PRO A 297 13.50 8.14 14.22
C PRO A 297 14.68 8.52 13.32
N GLY A 298 14.65 8.07 12.07
CA GLY A 298 15.59 8.52 11.05
C GLY A 298 15.46 10.01 10.77
N GLN A 299 16.50 10.60 10.17
CA GLN A 299 16.43 11.99 9.71
C GLN A 299 15.37 12.13 8.61
N PRO A 300 14.40 13.05 8.73
CA PRO A 300 13.29 13.18 7.79
C PRO A 300 13.79 13.58 6.39
N GLN A 301 13.54 12.71 5.40
CA GLN A 301 13.98 12.93 4.02
C GLN A 301 13.02 13.82 3.21
N LEU A 302 11.78 13.97 3.66
CA LEU A 302 10.71 14.62 2.90
C LEU A 302 10.53 16.11 3.26
N ASN A 303 11.49 16.71 3.96
CA ASN A 303 11.39 18.09 4.44
C ASN A 303 11.73 19.15 3.39
N VAL A 304 12.63 18.84 2.45
CA VAL A 304 13.24 19.83 1.55
C VAL A 304 12.86 19.54 0.11
N CYS A 305 12.40 20.57 -0.59
CA CYS A 305 12.02 20.55 -1.98
C CYS A 305 12.85 21.60 -2.75
N ASP A 306 13.23 21.26 -3.97
CA ASP A 306 13.90 22.17 -4.88
C ASP A 306 13.34 21.98 -6.29
N ARG A 307 13.08 23.07 -7.00
CA ARG A 307 12.56 23.00 -8.38
C ARG A 307 13.66 22.56 -9.36
N ALA A 308 14.92 22.87 -9.07
CA ALA A 308 16.06 22.54 -9.93
C ALA A 308 16.37 21.03 -9.97
N VAL A 309 15.92 20.26 -8.97
CA VAL A 309 16.15 18.80 -8.90
C VAL A 309 15.02 17.97 -9.53
N MET A 310 14.02 18.60 -10.14
CA MET A 310 13.04 17.88 -10.96
C MET A 310 13.74 17.21 -12.16
N ASN A 311 13.03 16.33 -12.88
CA ASN A 311 13.56 15.54 -14.00
C ASN A 311 13.84 16.36 -15.28
N TRP A 312 14.65 17.43 -15.19
CA TRP A 312 14.99 18.31 -16.31
C TRP A 312 15.95 17.65 -17.31
N ALA A 313 17.01 17.01 -16.81
CA ALA A 313 18.01 16.35 -17.64
C ALA A 313 18.38 14.97 -17.08
N PRO A 314 17.46 14.00 -17.13
CA PRO A 314 17.77 12.65 -16.66
C PRO A 314 18.88 12.01 -17.53
N PRO A 315 19.59 10.97 -17.05
CA PRO A 315 20.58 10.26 -17.84
C PRO A 315 19.96 9.70 -19.13
N GLY A 316 20.55 9.98 -20.30
CA GLY A 316 20.05 9.53 -21.60
C GLY A 316 19.27 10.57 -22.41
N CYS A 317 18.87 11.70 -21.81
CA CYS A 317 18.06 12.72 -22.50
C CYS A 317 18.79 13.33 -23.70
N GLU A 318 20.12 13.44 -23.65
CA GLU A 318 20.94 14.05 -24.70
C GLU A 318 20.86 13.27 -26.01
N LYS A 319 21.00 11.94 -25.92
CA LYS A 319 20.90 11.04 -27.08
C LYS A 319 19.53 11.08 -27.75
N LEU A 320 18.51 11.43 -26.98
CA LEU A 320 17.12 11.46 -27.42
C LEU A 320 16.66 12.87 -27.80
N GLY A 321 17.49 13.89 -27.60
CA GLY A 321 17.12 15.29 -27.83
C GLY A 321 16.00 15.79 -26.92
N LYS A 322 15.92 15.28 -25.68
CA LYS A 322 14.82 15.56 -24.74
C LYS A 322 15.25 16.25 -23.44
N CYS A 323 16.48 16.72 -23.34
CA CYS A 323 16.90 17.47 -22.15
C CYS A 323 16.18 18.82 -22.09
N LEU A 324 15.82 19.24 -20.89
CA LEU A 324 15.26 20.54 -20.59
C LEU A 324 16.23 21.33 -19.71
N GLU A 325 16.21 22.65 -19.83
CA GLU A 325 17.04 23.52 -19.00
C GLU A 325 16.39 23.68 -17.60
N PRO A 326 17.11 23.38 -16.51
CA PRO A 326 16.57 23.54 -15.17
C PRO A 326 16.42 25.05 -14.81
N PRO A 327 15.36 25.44 -14.07
CA PRO A 327 15.22 26.79 -13.59
C PRO A 327 16.22 27.08 -12.46
N ARG A 328 16.51 28.37 -12.22
CA ARG A 328 17.18 28.80 -10.99
C ARG A 328 16.19 28.67 -9.81
N SER A 329 16.62 28.01 -8.74
CA SER A 329 15.88 27.92 -7.48
C SER A 329 16.82 27.62 -6.33
N ASP A 330 16.34 27.89 -5.11
CA ASP A 330 17.00 27.54 -3.87
C ASP A 330 16.20 26.45 -3.13
N PRO A 331 16.85 25.48 -2.47
CA PRO A 331 16.18 24.50 -1.63
C PRO A 331 15.34 25.16 -0.55
N LYS A 332 14.09 24.71 -0.39
CA LYS A 332 13.14 25.26 0.59
C LYS A 332 12.34 24.16 1.27
N LYS A 333 11.68 24.48 2.38
CA LYS A 333 10.76 23.54 3.03
C LYS A 333 9.65 23.14 2.06
N CYS A 334 9.41 21.84 1.90
CA CYS A 334 8.25 21.35 1.17
C CYS A 334 6.95 21.83 1.85
N PHE A 335 5.95 22.14 1.06
CA PHE A 335 4.62 22.43 1.57
C PHE A 335 3.81 21.14 1.59
N TRP A 336 3.57 20.61 2.79
CA TRP A 336 2.65 19.51 3.02
C TRP A 336 1.36 20.09 3.60
N PRO A 337 0.20 19.90 2.95
CA PRO A 337 -1.08 20.46 3.42
C PRO A 337 -1.72 19.65 4.56
N HIS A 338 -1.08 18.53 4.92
CA HIS A 338 -1.36 17.73 6.11
C HIS A 338 -0.25 17.93 7.14
#